data_AF-A0A238J7K8-F1
#
_entry.id   AF-A0A238J7K8-F1
#
_cell.length_a   1.000
_cell.length_b   1.000
_cell.length_c   1.000
_cell.angle_alpha   90.00
_cell.angle_beta   90.00
_cell.angle_gamma   90.00
#
_symmetry.space_group_name_H-M   'P 1'
#
loop_
_entity.id
_entity.type
_entity.pdbx_description
1 polymer ?
#
loop_
_entity_poly.entity_id
_entity_poly.type
_entity_poly.pdbx_seq_one_letter_code
_entity_poly.pdbx_strand_id
1 'polypeptide(L)'
;MQESFWQARWSEGRIGFHEPAANPLLTRFLPQLNLSPADHVFVPLCGKSFDLDWLLSQGLRVTGIEFNQAAVEEVFDRLSLSPQITKTGALTRYRAGDLTLYCGDAFALTA
;
A
#
# COMPACT_ATOMS: atom_id res chain seq x y z
N MET A 1 6.10 17.76 4.33
CA MET A 1 6.98 16.97 3.44
C MET A 1 7.17 17.74 2.13
N GLN A 2 8.33 17.66 1.48
CA GLN A 2 8.51 18.24 0.14
C GLN A 2 8.02 17.23 -0.90
N GLU A 3 6.77 17.37 -1.33
CA GLU A 3 6.10 16.47 -2.29
C GLU A 3 6.86 16.36 -3.63
N SER A 4 7.39 17.48 -4.12
CA SER A 4 8.17 17.56 -5.34
C SER A 4 9.45 16.71 -5.31
N PHE A 5 10.07 16.55 -4.14
CA PHE A 5 11.26 15.71 -3.97
C PHE A 5 10.95 14.23 -4.23
N TRP A 6 9.83 13.73 -3.69
CA TRP A 6 9.46 12.33 -3.89
C TRP A 6 8.94 12.05 -5.30
N GLN A 7 8.20 12.98 -5.90
CA GLN A 7 7.80 12.86 -7.31
C GLN A 7 9.02 12.78 -8.24
N ALA A 8 10.05 13.60 -8.01
CA ALA A 8 11.30 13.53 -8.78
C ALA A 8 12.04 12.20 -8.60
N ARG A 9 12.07 11.65 -7.39
CA ARG A 9 12.74 10.35 -7.12
C ARG A 9 12.06 9.18 -7.81
N TRP A 10 10.73 9.21 -7.91
CA TRP A 10 9.94 8.24 -8.65
C TRP A 10 10.16 8.36 -10.17
N SER A 11 10.14 9.58 -10.72
CA SER A 11 10.36 9.81 -12.16
C SER A 11 11.78 9.47 -12.60
N GLU A 12 12.77 9.65 -11.73
CA GLU A 12 14.18 9.31 -11.98
C GLU A 12 14.51 7.82 -11.81
N GLY A 13 13.53 6.97 -11.44
CA GLY A 13 13.76 5.54 -11.21
C GLY A 13 14.73 5.23 -10.06
N ARG A 14 14.96 6.19 -9.15
CA ARG A 14 15.88 6.06 -8.01
C ARG A 14 15.18 5.39 -6.83
N ILE A 15 14.72 4.17 -7.06
CA ILE A 15 13.93 3.33 -6.15
C ILE A 15 14.80 2.34 -5.37
N GLY A 16 15.96 2.76 -4.85
CA GLY A 16 16.85 1.88 -4.06
C GLY A 16 16.24 1.33 -2.76
N PHE A 17 15.05 1.81 -2.39
CA PHE A 17 14.22 1.33 -1.28
C PHE A 17 13.14 0.31 -1.72
N HIS A 18 12.99 0.06 -3.02
CA HIS A 18 12.03 -0.91 -3.54
C HIS A 18 12.71 -2.28 -3.60
N GLU A 19 12.29 -3.17 -2.70
CA GLU A 19 12.71 -4.57 -2.73
C GLU A 19 11.87 -5.35 -3.74
N PRO A 20 12.44 -6.31 -4.50
CA PRO A 20 11.70 -7.12 -5.47
C PRO A 20 10.82 -8.20 -4.82
N ALA A 21 10.74 -8.21 -3.49
CA ALA A 21 9.98 -9.14 -2.67
C ALA A 21 9.54 -8.41 -1.39
N ALA A 22 8.68 -9.06 -0.60
CA ALA A 22 8.30 -8.54 0.71
C ALA A 22 9.51 -8.44 1.63
N ASN A 23 9.48 -7.44 2.51
CA ASN A 23 10.56 -7.13 3.43
C ASN A 23 10.91 -8.35 4.31
N PRO A 24 12.18 -8.80 4.35
CA PRO A 24 12.59 -9.97 5.13
C PRO A 24 12.29 -9.87 6.63
N LEU A 25 12.27 -8.66 7.21
CA LEU A 25 11.93 -8.48 8.62
C LEU A 25 10.43 -8.61 8.85
N LEU A 26 9.61 -8.10 7.94
CA LEU A 26 8.15 -8.29 7.98
C LEU A 26 7.82 -9.78 7.97
N THR A 27 8.34 -10.51 6.99
CA THR A 27 8.08 -11.95 6.85
C THR A 27 8.58 -12.78 8.03
N ARG A 28 9.70 -12.37 8.64
CA ARG A 28 10.27 -13.03 9.83
C ARG A 28 9.49 -12.78 11.11
N PHE A 29 9.02 -11.54 11.34
CA PHE A 29 8.48 -11.14 12.64
C PHE A 29 6.96 -11.07 12.70
N LEU A 30 6.26 -10.85 11.59
CA LEU A 30 4.79 -10.80 11.60
C LEU A 30 4.14 -12.06 12.21
N PRO A 31 4.62 -13.31 11.95
CA PRO A 31 4.02 -14.51 12.55
C PRO A 31 4.01 -14.50 14.08
N GLN A 32 4.91 -13.75 14.74
CA GLN A 32 4.98 -13.67 16.20
C GLN A 32 3.81 -12.87 16.80
N LEU A 33 3.09 -12.10 15.98
CA LEU A 33 1.90 -11.36 16.40
C LEU A 33 0.66 -12.25 16.54
N ASN A 34 0.72 -13.53 16.10
CA ASN A 34 -0.38 -14.49 16.15
C ASN A 34 -1.70 -13.94 15.56
N LEU A 35 -1.61 -13.21 14.46
CA LEU A 35 -2.76 -12.68 13.75
C LEU A 35 -3.60 -13.83 13.19
N SER A 36 -4.91 -13.67 13.26
CA SER A 36 -5.88 -14.56 12.64
C SER A 36 -6.12 -14.16 11.18
N PRO A 37 -6.53 -15.10 10.31
CA PRO A 37 -7.07 -14.74 9.01
C PRO A 37 -8.18 -13.70 9.16
N ALA A 38 -8.23 -12.75 8.21
CA ALA A 38 -9.07 -11.57 8.24
C ALA A 38 -8.75 -10.53 9.34
N ASP A 39 -7.70 -10.68 10.15
CA ASP A 39 -7.16 -9.55 10.90
C ASP A 39 -6.69 -8.45 9.93
N HIS A 40 -6.66 -7.21 10.43
CA HIS A 40 -6.47 -6.03 9.60
C HIS A 40 -5.13 -5.37 9.88
N VAL A 41 -4.34 -5.19 8.83
CA VAL A 41 -3.05 -4.48 8.87
C VAL A 41 -3.15 -3.18 8.10
N PHE A 42 -2.61 -2.11 8.70
CA PHE A 42 -2.44 -0.82 8.07
C PHE A 42 -0.97 -0.61 7.65
N VAL A 43 -0.73 -0.24 6.39
CA VAL A 43 0.59 0.01 5.83
C VAL A 43 0.70 1.50 5.42
N PRO A 44 1.30 2.35 6.27
CA PRO A 44 1.43 3.77 5.96
C PRO A 44 2.49 4.02 4.88
N LEU A 45 2.22 4.97 3.98
CA LEU A 45 3.15 5.36 2.91
C LEU A 45 3.63 4.14 2.09
N CYS A 46 2.68 3.30 1.70
CA CYS A 46 2.96 1.94 1.23
C CYS A 46 3.68 1.89 -0.13
N GLY A 47 3.71 3.00 -0.88
CA GLY A 47 4.19 3.01 -2.26
C GLY A 47 3.51 1.90 -3.06
N LYS A 48 4.35 1.11 -3.74
CA LYS A 48 3.94 -0.11 -4.46
C LYS A 48 4.53 -1.40 -3.86
N SER A 49 4.81 -1.39 -2.55
CA SER A 49 5.55 -2.46 -1.88
C SER A 49 4.94 -3.85 -2.13
N PHE A 50 5.81 -4.86 -2.30
CA PHE A 50 5.41 -6.28 -2.30
C PHE A 50 5.01 -6.80 -0.92
N ASP A 51 5.18 -5.99 0.13
CA ASP A 51 4.61 -6.27 1.45
C ASP A 51 3.08 -6.41 1.38
N LEU A 52 2.43 -5.61 0.53
CA LEU A 52 0.98 -5.64 0.35
C LEU A 52 0.53 -7.02 -0.16
N ASP A 53 1.19 -7.55 -1.18
CA ASP A 53 0.96 -8.88 -1.72
C ASP A 53 1.14 -9.97 -0.69
N TRP A 54 2.26 -9.90 0.04
CA TRP A 54 2.59 -10.92 0.99
C TRP A 54 1.59 -10.92 2.14
N LEU A 55 1.22 -9.76 2.67
CA LEU A 55 0.17 -9.63 3.69
C LEU A 55 -1.18 -10.20 3.21
N LEU A 56 -1.60 -9.88 1.99
CA LEU A 56 -2.81 -10.45 1.39
C LEU A 56 -2.72 -11.98 1.26
N SER A 57 -1.54 -12.50 0.87
CA SER A 57 -1.30 -13.95 0.76
C SER A 57 -1.37 -14.68 2.11
N GLN A 58 -1.20 -13.97 3.23
CA GLN A 58 -1.42 -14.51 4.57
C GLN A 58 -2.91 -14.55 4.96
N GLY A 59 -3.82 -14.13 4.08
CA GLY A 59 -5.26 -14.06 4.34
C GLY A 59 -5.65 -12.86 5.21
N LEU A 60 -4.81 -11.83 5.29
CA LEU A 60 -5.08 -10.62 6.05
C LEU A 60 -5.83 -9.60 5.20
N ARG A 61 -6.61 -8.75 5.87
CA ARG A 61 -7.11 -7.52 5.27
C ARG A 61 -6.00 -6.48 5.32
N VAL A 62 -5.84 -5.72 4.24
CA VAL A 62 -4.78 -4.73 4.12
C VAL A 62 -5.37 -3.38 3.73
N THR A 63 -5.11 -2.37 4.56
CA THR A 63 -5.32 -0.97 4.17
C THR A 63 -3.97 -0.29 4.03
N GLY A 64 -3.75 0.39 2.91
CA GLY A 64 -2.58 1.25 2.70
C GLY A 64 -2.97 2.70 2.43
N ILE A 65 -2.02 3.61 2.61
CA ILE A 65 -2.11 4.96 2.06
C ILE A 65 -0.83 5.31 1.33
N GLU A 66 -0.98 5.93 0.17
CA GLU A 66 0.12 6.37 -0.68
C GLU A 66 -0.30 7.66 -1.39
N PHE A 67 0.62 8.62 -1.58
CA PHE A 67 0.29 9.88 -2.25
C PHE A 67 0.39 9.76 -3.78
N ASN A 68 1.23 8.86 -4.28
CA ASN A 68 1.45 8.63 -5.70
C ASN A 68 0.39 7.72 -6.32
N GLN A 69 -0.50 8.30 -7.13
CA GLN A 69 -1.57 7.57 -7.82
C GLN A 69 -1.04 6.44 -8.73
N ALA A 70 0.03 6.66 -9.48
CA ALA A 70 0.58 5.65 -10.38
C ALA A 70 1.09 4.42 -9.61
N ALA A 71 1.66 4.63 -8.40
CA ALA A 71 2.07 3.53 -7.54
C ALA A 71 0.87 2.71 -7.04
N VAL A 72 -0.24 3.39 -6.67
CA VAL A 72 -1.49 2.74 -6.27
C VAL A 72 -2.07 1.90 -7.41
N GLU A 73 -2.17 2.48 -8.61
CA GLU A 73 -2.67 1.79 -9.80
C GLU A 73 -1.80 0.58 -10.17
N GLU A 74 -0.47 0.73 -10.13
CA GLU A 74 0.46 -0.37 -10.39
C GLU A 74 0.29 -1.54 -9.41
N VAL A 75 -0.06 -1.30 -8.15
CA VAL A 75 -0.37 -2.38 -7.19
C VAL A 75 -1.60 -3.17 -7.62
N PHE A 76 -2.68 -2.48 -8.02
CA PHE A 76 -3.90 -3.16 -8.47
C PHE A 76 -3.69 -3.93 -9.77
N ASP A 77 -2.98 -3.34 -10.73
CA ASP A 77 -2.61 -4.02 -11.98
C ASP A 77 -1.75 -5.26 -11.72
N ARG A 78 -0.74 -5.13 -10.86
CA ARG A 78 0.20 -6.21 -10.51
C ARG A 78 -0.50 -7.36 -9.79
N LEU A 79 -1.49 -7.06 -8.94
CA LEU A 79 -2.34 -8.06 -8.28
C LEU A 79 -3.49 -8.55 -9.16
N SER A 80 -3.64 -8.03 -10.39
CA SER A 80 -4.76 -8.34 -11.28
C SER A 80 -6.13 -8.10 -10.64
N LEU A 81 -6.24 -7.02 -9.85
CA LEU A 81 -7.45 -6.62 -9.14
C LEU A 81 -8.07 -5.39 -9.81
N SER A 82 -9.37 -5.39 -10.03
CA SER A 82 -10.10 -4.22 -10.51
C SER A 82 -10.78 -3.49 -9.35
N PRO A 83 -10.26 -2.33 -8.89
CA PRO A 83 -10.81 -1.64 -7.74
C PRO A 83 -12.08 -0.87 -8.06
N GLN A 84 -13.00 -0.84 -7.10
CA GLN A 84 -13.98 0.23 -7.00
C GLN A 84 -13.28 1.50 -6.52
N ILE A 85 -13.40 2.58 -7.29
CA ILE A 85 -12.77 3.87 -7.00
C ILE A 85 -13.83 4.84 -6.49
N THR A 86 -13.59 5.44 -5.32
CA THR A 86 -14.51 6.41 -4.69
C THR A 86 -13.74 7.58 -4.09
N LYS A 87 -14.22 8.81 -4.26
CA LYS A 87 -13.71 9.96 -3.51
C LYS A 87 -14.17 9.92 -2.06
N THR A 88 -13.25 10.22 -1.14
CA THR A 88 -13.47 10.23 0.31
C THR A 88 -12.73 11.43 0.91
N GLY A 89 -13.44 12.55 1.06
CA GLY A 89 -12.83 13.82 1.48
C GLY A 89 -11.74 14.25 0.50
N ALA A 90 -10.53 14.52 1.01
CA ALA A 90 -9.37 14.87 0.19
C ALA A 90 -8.68 13.65 -0.47
N LEU A 91 -9.11 12.43 -0.15
CA LEU A 91 -8.49 11.19 -0.62
C LEU A 91 -9.31 10.54 -1.74
N THR A 92 -8.64 9.68 -2.51
CA THR A 92 -9.31 8.75 -3.44
C THR A 92 -9.10 7.34 -2.94
N ARG A 93 -10.17 6.62 -2.62
CA ARG A 93 -10.10 5.23 -2.15
C ARG A 93 -10.27 4.27 -3.32
N TYR A 94 -9.33 3.33 -3.43
CA TYR A 94 -9.35 2.19 -4.32
C TYR A 94 -9.58 0.93 -3.48
N ARG A 95 -10.59 0.13 -3.81
CA ARG A 95 -10.92 -1.07 -3.02
C ARG A 95 -11.26 -2.25 -3.91
N ALA A 96 -10.61 -3.40 -3.67
CA ALA A 96 -10.93 -4.68 -4.27
C ALA A 96 -10.71 -5.79 -3.23
N GLY A 97 -11.77 -6.53 -2.88
CA GLY A 97 -11.70 -7.61 -1.89
C GLY A 97 -11.13 -7.13 -0.55
N ASP A 98 -10.05 -7.78 -0.12
CA ASP A 98 -9.34 -7.54 1.14
C ASP A 98 -8.29 -6.41 1.07
N LEU A 99 -8.09 -5.81 -0.11
CA LEU A 99 -7.20 -4.66 -0.30
C LEU A 99 -7.99 -3.35 -0.40
N THR A 100 -7.60 -2.38 0.41
CA THR A 100 -8.01 -0.98 0.29
C THR A 100 -6.79 -0.07 0.26
N LEU A 101 -6.61 0.72 -0.79
CA LEU A 101 -5.58 1.75 -0.84
C LEU A 101 -6.23 3.13 -0.91
N TYR A 102 -5.79 4.02 -0.03
CA TYR A 102 -6.10 5.45 -0.11
C TYR A 102 -5.00 6.15 -0.88
N CYS A 103 -5.38 6.92 -1.89
CA CYS A 103 -4.50 7.78 -2.67
C CYS A 103 -4.63 9.22 -2.18
N GLY A 104 -3.54 9.80 -1.67
CA GLY A 104 -3.44 11.19 -1.23
C GLY A 104 -2.53 11.37 -0.02
N ASP A 105 -2.60 12.54 0.61
CA ASP A 105 -1.79 12.87 1.79
C ASP A 105 -2.19 11.97 2.99
N ALA A 106 -1.21 11.28 3.57
CA ALA A 106 -1.40 10.46 4.76
C ALA A 106 -2.03 11.21 5.94
N PHE A 107 -1.75 12.50 6.07
CA PHE A 107 -2.32 13.34 7.13
C PHE A 107 -3.79 13.71 6.90
N ALA A 108 -4.35 13.42 5.72
CA ALA A 108 -5.77 13.60 5.45
C ALA A 108 -6.62 12.39 5.87
N LEU A 109 -6.02 11.31 6.38
CA LEU A 109 -6.77 10.22 7.01
C LEU A 109 -7.40 10.71 8.31
N THR A 110 -8.68 10.41 8.46
CA THR A 110 -9.43 10.61 9.71
C THR A 110 -9.77 9.26 10.33
N ALA A 111 -9.93 9.24 11.65
CA ALA A 111 -10.41 8.06 12.40
C ALA A 111 -11.86 7.71 12.06
#